data_AF-A0A9D5PE10-F1
#
_entry.id   AF-A0A9D5PE10-F1
#
_cell.length_a   1.000
_cell.length_b   1.000
_cell.length_c   1.000
_cell.angle_alpha   90.00
_cell.angle_beta   90.00
_cell.angle_gamma   90.00
#
_symmetry.space_group_name_H-M   'P 1'
#
loop_
_entity.id
_entity.type
_entity.pdbx_description
1 polymer ?
#
loop_
_entity_poly.entity_id
_entity_poly.type
_entity_poly.pdbx_seq_one_letter_code
_entity_poly.pdbx_strand_id
1 'polypeptide(L)'
;MLSKYFLRCLPIILAVVMLSGCSKSEVPDPPASRAELVGRLFEALQYKRDQEALVIIGKLLALDPDDVDLMDMRDRVTINLCTRSVQKMIDAGKLDEALRIVGDFRRNNPTLPGLRMLHSEVSELILLRDAAKALAEAQDTAALVTQLEKIAPLAGKYPQAEALHKDIKMRRIQLSRMRAEEAARARESAPDKSSERAL
;
A
#
# COMPACT_ATOMS: atom_id res chain seq x y z
N MET A 1 -63.29 50.03 22.75
CA MET A 1 -62.73 48.84 22.06
C MET A 1 -61.69 49.28 21.03
N LEU A 2 -60.44 49.54 21.42
CA LEU A 2 -59.28 49.68 20.50
C LEU A 2 -58.04 50.07 21.34
N SER A 3 -57.49 49.12 22.08
CA SER A 3 -56.18 49.27 22.73
C SER A 3 -55.78 47.91 23.27
N LYS A 4 -54.79 47.25 22.64
CA LYS A 4 -53.96 46.15 23.19
C LYS A 4 -53.04 45.42 22.19
N TYR A 5 -53.06 45.72 20.89
CA TYR A 5 -52.28 44.94 19.90
C TYR A 5 -50.99 45.58 19.37
N PHE A 6 -50.67 46.83 19.72
CA PHE A 6 -49.50 47.52 19.14
C PHE A 6 -48.17 47.33 19.88
N LEU A 7 -48.16 46.61 21.01
CA LEU A 7 -47.02 46.56 21.94
C LEU A 7 -46.34 45.19 22.04
N ARG A 8 -46.27 44.42 20.95
CA ARG A 8 -45.60 43.11 20.92
C ARG A 8 -44.61 42.87 19.76
N CYS A 9 -44.41 43.84 18.86
CA CYS A 9 -43.46 43.70 17.74
C CYS A 9 -42.14 44.45 17.94
N LEU A 10 -41.96 45.20 19.03
CA LEU A 10 -40.77 46.01 19.25
C LEU A 10 -39.47 45.25 19.58
N PRO A 11 -39.45 44.04 20.19
CA PRO A 11 -38.18 43.41 20.55
C PRO A 11 -37.48 42.67 19.40
N ILE A 12 -38.15 42.44 18.25
CA ILE A 12 -37.55 41.70 17.12
C ILE A 12 -36.66 42.61 16.26
N ILE A 13 -36.96 43.90 16.18
CA ILE A 13 -36.21 44.84 15.33
C ILE A 13 -34.87 45.25 15.99
N LEU A 14 -34.74 45.18 17.32
CA LEU A 14 -33.52 45.56 18.02
C LEU A 14 -32.43 44.46 18.00
N ALA A 15 -32.79 43.20 17.74
CA ALA A 15 -31.82 42.09 17.64
C ALA A 15 -31.05 42.08 16.30
N VAL A 16 -31.55 42.75 15.26
CA VAL A 16 -30.90 42.77 13.93
C VAL A 16 -29.76 43.79 13.85
N VAL A 17 -29.75 44.81 14.71
CA VAL A 17 -28.72 45.87 14.67
C VAL A 17 -27.38 45.42 15.29
N MET A 18 -27.38 44.41 16.17
CA MET A 18 -26.16 43.91 16.81
C MET A 18 -25.36 42.88 15.97
N LEU A 19 -25.86 42.50 14.77
CA LEU A 19 -25.12 41.63 13.83
C LEU A 19 -24.34 42.42 12.76
N SER A 20 -24.40 43.75 12.78
CA SER A 20 -23.70 44.60 11.79
C SER A 20 -22.27 45.00 12.19
N GLY A 21 -21.73 44.38 13.25
CA GLY A 21 -20.38 44.60 13.75
C GLY A 21 -19.33 43.62 13.22
N CYS A 22 -19.49 43.08 12.00
CA CYS A 22 -18.32 42.56 11.27
C CYS A 22 -17.52 43.76 10.77
N SER A 23 -16.61 44.26 11.60
CA SER A 23 -15.58 45.19 11.14
C SER A 23 -14.94 44.57 9.91
N LYS A 24 -15.00 45.29 8.79
CA LYS A 24 -14.22 45.02 7.60
C LYS A 24 -12.75 45.10 8.00
N SER A 25 -12.23 44.03 8.60
CA SER A 25 -10.83 43.71 8.39
C SER A 25 -10.79 43.36 6.91
N GLU A 26 -10.37 44.32 6.08
CA GLU A 26 -9.84 44.02 4.77
C GLU A 26 -8.72 43.00 5.03
N VAL A 27 -9.06 41.73 4.88
CA VAL A 27 -8.07 40.67 4.77
C VAL A 27 -7.26 41.10 3.55
N PRO A 28 -5.97 41.43 3.72
CA PRO A 28 -5.15 41.82 2.58
C PRO A 28 -5.29 40.72 1.53
N ASP A 29 -5.58 41.12 0.29
CA ASP A 29 -5.72 40.16 -0.81
C ASP A 29 -4.53 39.19 -0.75
N PRO A 30 -4.77 37.87 -0.77
CA PRO A 30 -3.67 36.94 -0.81
C PRO A 30 -2.80 37.34 -2.01
N PRO A 31 -1.46 37.38 -1.86
CA PRO A 31 -0.60 37.77 -2.96
C PRO A 31 -1.02 36.94 -4.18
N ALA A 32 -1.34 37.60 -5.31
CA ALA A 32 -1.99 36.95 -6.46
C ALA A 32 -1.27 35.66 -6.90
N SER A 33 0.04 35.59 -6.64
CA SER A 33 0.91 34.42 -6.81
C SER A 33 0.52 33.21 -5.96
N ARG A 34 0.08 33.36 -4.70
CA ARG A 34 -0.35 32.23 -3.83
C ARG A 34 -1.66 31.63 -4.34
N ALA A 35 -2.65 32.45 -4.65
CA ALA A 35 -3.94 31.98 -5.17
C ALA A 35 -3.78 31.23 -6.51
N GLU A 36 -2.94 31.75 -7.41
CA GLU A 36 -2.60 31.09 -8.67
C GLU A 36 -1.92 29.73 -8.43
N LEU A 37 -0.92 29.67 -7.54
CA LEU A 37 -0.23 28.42 -7.20
C LEU A 37 -1.19 27.38 -6.61
N VAL A 38 -2.11 27.79 -5.74
CA VAL A 38 -3.14 26.89 -5.18
C VAL A 38 -4.06 26.37 -6.28
N GLY A 39 -4.52 27.22 -7.20
CA GLY A 39 -5.33 26.79 -8.34
C GLY A 39 -4.61 25.75 -9.21
N ARG A 40 -3.34 26.00 -9.53
CA ARG A 40 -2.50 25.05 -10.29
C ARG A 40 -2.23 23.75 -9.53
N LEU A 41 -2.11 23.81 -8.20
CA LEU A 41 -1.96 22.63 -7.37
C LEU A 41 -3.19 21.73 -7.48
N PHE A 42 -4.39 22.29 -7.36
CA PHE A 42 -5.63 21.53 -7.53
C PHE A 42 -5.71 20.89 -8.92
N GLU A 43 -5.35 21.64 -9.96
CA GLU A 43 -5.31 21.12 -11.33
C GLU A 43 -4.31 19.95 -11.47
N ALA A 44 -3.09 20.10 -10.95
CA ALA A 44 -2.08 19.04 -10.99
C ALA A 44 -2.55 17.77 -10.25
N LEU A 45 -3.16 17.93 -9.07
CA LEU A 45 -3.72 16.82 -8.29
C LEU A 45 -4.89 16.14 -9.04
N GLN A 46 -5.80 16.92 -9.60
CA GLN A 46 -6.95 16.42 -10.37
C GLN A 46 -6.51 15.56 -11.56
N TYR A 47 -5.49 16.00 -12.28
CA TYR A 47 -4.93 15.26 -13.43
C TYR A 47 -3.82 14.29 -13.06
N LYS A 48 -3.66 13.95 -11.77
CA LYS A 48 -2.69 12.94 -11.31
C LYS A 48 -1.23 13.25 -11.70
N ARG A 49 -0.89 14.54 -11.85
CA ARG A 49 0.46 15.04 -12.18
C ARG A 49 1.27 15.26 -10.90
N ASP A 50 1.59 14.18 -10.19
CA ASP A 50 2.23 14.24 -8.86
C ASP A 50 3.55 15.03 -8.86
N GLN A 51 4.38 14.86 -9.88
CA GLN A 51 5.67 15.55 -9.97
C GLN A 51 5.47 17.07 -10.03
N GLU A 52 4.47 17.52 -10.79
CA GLU A 52 4.11 18.95 -10.88
C GLU A 52 3.53 19.44 -9.56
N ALA A 53 2.64 18.65 -8.94
CA ALA A 53 2.07 18.97 -7.63
C ALA A 53 3.16 19.14 -6.56
N LEU A 54 4.18 18.27 -6.51
CA LEU A 54 5.30 18.41 -5.57
C LEU A 54 6.09 19.70 -5.78
N VAL A 55 6.32 20.10 -7.03
CA VAL A 55 7.01 21.36 -7.35
C VAL A 55 6.17 22.55 -6.88
N ILE A 56 4.85 22.52 -7.08
CA ILE A 56 3.95 23.60 -6.66
C ILE A 56 3.86 23.67 -5.13
N ILE A 57 3.75 22.53 -4.44
CA ILE A 57 3.76 22.46 -2.98
C ILE A 57 5.08 23.02 -2.43
N GLY A 58 6.22 22.68 -3.03
CA GLY A 58 7.52 23.25 -2.66
C GLY A 58 7.57 24.78 -2.77
N LYS A 59 6.94 25.35 -3.80
CA LYS A 59 6.81 26.82 -3.94
C LYS A 59 5.90 27.42 -2.88
N LEU A 60 4.79 26.76 -2.55
CA LEU A 60 3.86 27.22 -1.51
C LEU A 60 4.51 27.16 -0.11
N LEU A 61 5.24 26.09 0.21
CA LEU A 61 6.01 25.96 1.45
C LEU A 61 7.17 26.99 1.52
N ALA A 62 7.72 27.42 0.39
CA ALA A 62 8.70 28.51 0.39
C ALA A 62 8.09 29.87 0.78
N LEU A 63 6.78 30.06 0.59
CA LEU A 63 6.04 31.25 1.03
C LEU A 63 5.58 31.13 2.49
N ASP A 64 5.25 29.91 2.93
CA ASP A 64 4.76 29.61 4.27
C ASP A 64 5.38 28.30 4.78
N PRO A 65 6.60 28.35 5.35
CA PRO A 65 7.36 27.15 5.72
C PRO A 65 6.76 26.34 6.87
N ASP A 66 5.87 26.94 7.66
CA ASP A 66 5.25 26.31 8.84
C ASP A 66 3.85 25.77 8.55
N ASP A 67 3.40 25.81 7.29
CA ASP A 67 2.10 25.28 6.85
C ASP A 67 2.09 23.74 6.92
N VAL A 68 1.60 23.22 8.05
CA VAL A 68 1.52 21.79 8.35
C VAL A 68 0.65 21.05 7.32
N ASP A 69 -0.43 21.67 6.83
CA ASP A 69 -1.32 21.03 5.85
C ASP A 69 -0.60 20.83 4.50
N LEU A 70 0.21 21.80 4.08
CA LEU A 70 1.05 21.66 2.89
C LEU A 70 2.17 20.63 3.07
N MET A 71 2.76 20.52 4.27
CA MET A 71 3.73 19.46 4.57
C MET A 71 3.08 18.07 4.46
N ASP A 72 1.92 17.90 5.10
CA ASP A 72 1.15 16.65 5.05
C ASP A 72 0.74 16.31 3.61
N MET A 73 0.35 17.31 2.83
CA MET A 73 0.01 17.13 1.42
C MET A 73 1.24 16.70 0.59
N ARG A 74 2.40 17.33 0.80
CA ARG A 74 3.66 16.93 0.15
C ARG A 74 3.97 15.46 0.41
N ASP A 75 3.81 15.04 1.66
CA ASP A 75 4.12 13.67 2.09
C ASP A 75 3.17 12.67 1.43
N ARG A 76 1.87 12.97 1.35
CA ARG A 76 0.87 12.16 0.64
C ARG A 76 1.16 12.06 -0.86
N VAL A 77 1.46 13.18 -1.52
CA VAL A 77 1.78 13.21 -2.95
C VAL A 77 3.06 12.42 -3.23
N THR A 78 4.06 12.53 -2.36
CA THR A 78 5.31 11.75 -2.45
C THR A 78 5.05 10.25 -2.37
N ILE A 79 4.21 9.81 -1.42
CA ILE A 79 3.80 8.42 -1.31
C ILE A 79 3.03 7.97 -2.56
N ASN A 80 2.09 8.77 -3.06
CA ASN A 80 1.31 8.43 -4.27
C ASN A 80 2.19 8.28 -5.51
N LEU A 81 3.16 9.17 -5.70
CA LEU A 81 4.12 9.10 -6.80
C LEU A 81 4.96 7.82 -6.72
N CYS A 82 5.46 7.50 -5.52
CA CYS A 82 6.21 6.27 -5.29
C CYS A 82 5.35 5.04 -5.59
N THR A 83 4.15 4.96 -4.99
CA THR A 83 3.20 3.84 -5.18
C THR A 83 2.89 3.60 -6.65
N ARG A 84 2.62 4.65 -7.44
CA ARG A 84 2.37 4.52 -8.89
C ARG A 84 3.59 4.00 -9.65
N SER A 85 4.77 4.52 -9.32
CA SER A 85 6.02 4.12 -9.98
C SER A 85 6.34 2.65 -9.69
N VAL A 86 6.12 2.22 -8.44
CA VAL A 86 6.29 0.85 -7.97
C VAL A 86 5.27 -0.08 -8.61
N GLN A 87 3.99 0.31 -8.64
CA GLN A 87 2.94 -0.49 -9.30
C GLN A 87 3.27 -0.74 -10.76
N LYS A 88 3.74 0.28 -11.50
CA LYS A 88 4.18 0.11 -12.89
C LYS A 88 5.29 -0.93 -13.04
N MET A 89 6.22 -1.01 -12.09
CA MET A 89 7.28 -2.04 -12.11
C MET A 89 6.75 -3.42 -11.74
N ILE A 90 5.83 -3.51 -10.77
CA ILE A 90 5.14 -4.76 -10.39
C ILE A 90 4.34 -5.31 -11.57
N ASP A 91 3.56 -4.48 -12.25
CA ASP A 91 2.76 -4.85 -13.43
C ASP A 91 3.65 -5.34 -14.58
N ALA A 92 4.88 -4.83 -14.67
CA ALA A 92 5.87 -5.26 -15.64
C ALA A 92 6.68 -6.50 -15.19
N GLY A 93 6.38 -7.09 -14.02
CA GLY A 93 7.11 -8.21 -13.44
C GLY A 93 8.51 -7.88 -12.93
N LYS A 94 8.87 -6.60 -12.82
CA LYS A 94 10.21 -6.10 -12.45
C LYS A 94 10.29 -5.78 -10.95
N LEU A 95 10.13 -6.80 -10.10
CA LEU A 95 10.06 -6.59 -8.64
C LEU A 95 11.35 -5.98 -8.04
N ASP A 96 12.52 -6.37 -8.53
CA ASP A 96 13.80 -5.84 -8.03
C ASP A 96 13.94 -4.34 -8.33
N GLU A 97 13.48 -3.90 -9.50
CA GLU A 97 13.42 -2.49 -9.87
C GLU A 97 12.37 -1.74 -9.05
N ALA A 98 11.22 -2.37 -8.77
CA ALA A 98 10.21 -1.83 -7.87
C ALA A 98 10.80 -1.56 -6.47
N LEU A 99 11.56 -2.51 -5.92
CA LEU A 99 12.22 -2.37 -4.62
C LEU A 99 13.26 -1.24 -4.65
N ARG A 100 14.04 -1.15 -5.73
CA ARG A 100 15.02 -0.07 -5.93
C ARG A 100 14.35 1.30 -5.92
N ILE A 101 13.23 1.47 -6.64
CA ILE A 101 12.46 2.72 -6.64
C ILE A 101 12.00 3.08 -5.22
N VAL A 102 11.40 2.15 -4.46
CA VAL A 102 11.00 2.45 -3.07
C VAL A 102 12.21 2.85 -2.23
N GLY A 103 13.34 2.15 -2.39
CA GLY A 103 14.59 2.47 -1.72
C GLY A 103 15.06 3.89 -2.00
N ASP A 104 14.99 4.34 -3.25
CA ASP A 104 15.37 5.70 -3.67
C ASP A 104 14.48 6.75 -3.00
N PHE A 105 13.16 6.54 -3.01
CA PHE A 105 12.21 7.42 -2.33
C PHE A 105 12.44 7.48 -0.81
N ARG A 106 12.73 6.33 -0.17
CA ARG A 106 13.03 6.24 1.26
C ARG A 106 14.32 6.97 1.65
N ARG A 107 15.36 6.92 0.82
CA ARG A 107 16.61 7.65 1.09
C ARG A 107 16.39 9.15 1.13
N ASN A 108 15.52 9.65 0.25
CA ASN A 108 15.17 11.07 0.19
C ASN A 108 14.11 11.48 1.22
N ASN A 109 13.33 10.52 1.75
CA ASN A 109 12.21 10.78 2.66
C ASN A 109 12.15 9.70 3.77
N PRO A 110 13.15 9.65 4.68
CA PRO A 110 13.33 8.52 5.59
C PRO A 110 12.26 8.39 6.68
N THR A 111 11.56 9.49 6.99
CA THR A 111 10.55 9.57 8.04
C THR A 111 9.16 9.15 7.59
N LEU A 112 8.91 9.01 6.27
CA LEU A 112 7.58 8.71 5.76
C LEU A 112 7.18 7.25 6.03
N PRO A 113 6.20 6.98 6.91
CA PRO A 113 5.84 5.61 7.29
C PRO A 113 5.28 4.82 6.10
N GLY A 114 4.54 5.46 5.19
CA GLY A 114 3.99 4.83 3.99
C GLY A 114 5.06 4.21 3.09
N LEU A 115 6.24 4.84 2.97
CA LEU A 115 7.34 4.31 2.17
C LEU A 115 8.00 3.09 2.82
N ARG A 116 8.05 3.03 4.16
CA ARG A 116 8.55 1.84 4.89
C ARG A 116 7.62 0.66 4.69
N MET A 117 6.32 0.88 4.80
CA MET A 117 5.31 -0.15 4.56
C MET A 117 5.41 -0.66 3.12
N LEU A 118 5.43 0.23 2.12
CA LEU A 118 5.56 -0.13 0.71
C LEU A 118 6.84 -0.95 0.44
N HIS A 119 7.96 -0.60 1.08
CA HIS A 119 9.20 -1.35 0.94
C HIS A 119 9.08 -2.78 1.49
N SER A 120 8.43 -2.93 2.65
CA SER A 120 8.18 -4.23 3.26
C SER A 120 7.32 -5.09 2.34
N GLU A 121 6.21 -4.55 1.83
CA GLU A 121 5.31 -5.25 0.91
C GLU A 121 6.03 -5.73 -0.36
N VAL A 122 6.81 -4.86 -1.01
CA VAL A 122 7.58 -5.25 -2.21
C VAL A 122 8.63 -6.31 -1.89
N SER A 123 9.27 -6.22 -0.72
CA SER A 123 10.24 -7.23 -0.27
C SER A 123 9.56 -8.59 -0.03
N GLU A 124 8.38 -8.60 0.56
CA GLU A 124 7.59 -9.82 0.76
C GLU A 124 7.13 -10.43 -0.56
N LEU A 125 6.73 -9.62 -1.55
CA LEU A 125 6.42 -10.09 -2.89
C LEU A 125 7.63 -10.75 -3.58
N ILE A 126 8.85 -10.23 -3.37
CA ILE A 126 10.07 -10.86 -3.87
C ILE A 126 10.30 -12.22 -3.22
N LEU A 127 10.18 -12.31 -1.89
CA LEU A 127 10.30 -13.58 -1.18
C LEU A 127 9.26 -14.60 -1.67
N LEU A 128 8.03 -14.14 -1.92
CA LEU A 128 6.97 -14.99 -2.46
C LEU A 128 7.29 -15.49 -3.87
N ARG A 129 7.75 -14.61 -4.77
CA ARG A 129 8.19 -14.98 -6.13
C ARG A 129 9.29 -16.04 -6.07
N ASP A 130 10.30 -15.81 -5.24
CA ASP A 130 11.47 -16.70 -5.17
C ASP A 130 11.09 -18.06 -4.57
N ALA A 131 10.23 -18.08 -3.55
CA ALA A 131 9.67 -19.31 -3.00
C ALA A 131 8.80 -20.07 -4.01
N ALA A 132 7.97 -19.36 -4.78
CA ALA A 132 7.16 -19.97 -5.85
C ALA A 132 8.04 -20.58 -6.95
N LYS A 133 9.10 -19.89 -7.35
CA LYS A 133 10.08 -20.41 -8.32
C LYS A 133 10.78 -21.66 -7.78
N ALA A 134 11.28 -21.61 -6.55
CA ALA A 134 11.93 -22.76 -5.92
C ALA A 134 10.98 -23.96 -5.75
N LEU A 135 9.70 -23.72 -5.46
CA LEU A 135 8.68 -24.76 -5.42
C LEU A 135 8.48 -25.40 -6.80
N ALA A 136 8.45 -24.60 -7.86
CA ALA A 136 8.28 -25.10 -9.23
C ALA A 136 9.48 -25.95 -9.70
N GLU A 137 10.68 -25.63 -9.22
CA GLU A 137 11.95 -26.31 -9.54
C GLU A 137 12.23 -27.54 -8.65
N ALA A 138 11.47 -27.76 -7.57
CA ALA A 138 11.68 -28.89 -6.66
C ALA A 138 11.37 -30.24 -7.35
N GLN A 139 12.37 -31.13 -7.43
CA GLN A 139 12.26 -32.42 -8.12
C GLN A 139 12.10 -33.61 -7.19
N ASP A 140 12.65 -33.54 -5.98
CA ASP A 140 12.60 -34.61 -5.00
C ASP A 140 11.67 -34.30 -3.82
N THR A 141 11.32 -35.35 -3.08
CA THR A 141 10.39 -35.30 -1.94
C THR A 141 10.86 -34.35 -0.85
N ALA A 142 12.15 -34.31 -0.53
CA ALA A 142 12.70 -33.49 0.55
C ALA A 142 12.71 -32.00 0.19
N ALA A 143 13.11 -31.68 -1.03
CA ALA A 143 13.05 -30.33 -1.59
C ALA A 143 11.60 -29.84 -1.62
N LEU A 144 10.66 -30.66 -2.11
CA LEU A 144 9.25 -30.29 -2.23
C LEU A 144 8.62 -29.98 -0.86
N VAL A 145 8.92 -30.78 0.17
CA VAL A 145 8.48 -30.51 1.56
C VAL A 145 9.01 -29.17 2.04
N THR A 146 10.32 -28.95 1.90
CA THR A 146 10.98 -27.72 2.35
C THR A 146 10.36 -26.49 1.70
N GLN A 147 10.12 -26.52 0.39
CA GLN A 147 9.55 -25.38 -0.31
C GLN A 147 8.07 -25.17 0.02
N LEU A 148 7.28 -26.24 0.21
CA LEU A 148 5.88 -26.14 0.63
C LEU A 148 5.74 -25.53 2.03
N GLU A 149 6.66 -25.84 2.94
CA GLU A 149 6.69 -25.24 4.29
C GLU A 149 7.07 -23.76 4.25
N LYS A 150 8.02 -23.37 3.38
CA LYS A 150 8.43 -21.97 3.20
C LYS A 150 7.36 -21.11 2.55
N ILE A 151 6.69 -21.61 1.51
CA ILE A 151 5.74 -20.81 0.72
C ILE A 151 4.37 -20.67 1.41
N ALA A 152 3.96 -21.63 2.24
CA ALA A 152 2.65 -21.61 2.89
C ALA A 152 2.37 -20.36 3.75
N PRO A 153 3.26 -19.92 4.66
CA PRO A 153 3.03 -18.70 5.44
C PRO A 153 3.06 -17.43 4.56
N LEU A 154 3.86 -17.41 3.50
CA LEU A 154 3.90 -16.28 2.56
C LEU A 154 2.60 -16.19 1.76
N ALA A 155 2.11 -17.31 1.22
CA ALA A 155 0.86 -17.38 0.48
C ALA A 155 -0.36 -17.02 1.36
N GLY A 156 -0.31 -17.35 2.66
CA GLY A 156 -1.36 -17.01 3.62
C GLY A 156 -1.64 -15.51 3.76
N LYS A 157 -0.65 -14.65 3.46
CA LYS A 157 -0.82 -13.19 3.43
C LYS A 157 -1.58 -12.68 2.20
N TYR A 158 -1.72 -13.51 1.16
CA TYR A 158 -2.35 -13.16 -0.11
C TYR A 158 -3.52 -14.11 -0.43
N PRO A 159 -4.63 -14.07 0.33
CA PRO A 159 -5.78 -14.95 0.09
C PRO A 159 -6.38 -14.81 -1.32
N GLN A 160 -6.25 -13.64 -1.93
CA GLN A 160 -6.69 -13.35 -3.30
C GLN A 160 -5.84 -14.02 -4.39
N ALA A 161 -4.69 -14.60 -4.06
CA ALA A 161 -3.80 -15.26 -5.02
C ALA A 161 -4.26 -16.69 -5.33
N GLU A 162 -5.49 -16.86 -5.85
CA GLU A 162 -6.13 -18.17 -6.05
C GLU A 162 -5.27 -19.16 -6.86
N ALA A 163 -4.61 -18.68 -7.91
CA ALA A 163 -3.74 -19.50 -8.75
C ALA A 163 -2.57 -20.10 -7.95
N LEU A 164 -1.97 -19.32 -7.05
CA LEU A 164 -0.89 -19.78 -6.19
C LEU A 164 -1.39 -20.82 -5.17
N HIS A 165 -2.52 -20.55 -4.52
CA HIS A 165 -3.12 -21.49 -3.56
C HIS A 165 -3.47 -22.83 -4.23
N LYS A 166 -3.97 -22.78 -5.46
CA LYS A 166 -4.24 -23.98 -6.27
C LYS A 166 -2.96 -24.74 -6.59
N ASP A 167 -1.88 -24.06 -6.99
CA ASP A 167 -0.60 -24.71 -7.25
C ASP A 167 -0.03 -25.38 -6.00
N ILE A 168 -0.01 -24.68 -4.86
CA ILE A 168 0.42 -25.24 -3.56
C ILE A 168 -0.38 -26.51 -3.23
N LYS A 169 -1.69 -26.49 -3.41
CA LYS A 169 -2.56 -27.67 -3.18
C LYS A 169 -2.19 -28.83 -4.11
N MET A 170 -1.96 -28.56 -5.40
CA MET A 170 -1.56 -29.57 -6.37
C MET A 170 -0.20 -30.19 -6.01
N ARG A 171 0.78 -29.36 -5.62
CA ARG A 171 2.10 -29.80 -5.17
C ARG A 171 2.05 -30.65 -3.91
N ARG A 172 1.15 -30.35 -2.97
CA ARG A 172 0.90 -31.23 -1.80
C ARG A 172 0.37 -32.60 -2.19
N ILE A 173 -0.53 -32.67 -3.18
CA ILE A 173 -1.03 -33.96 -3.70
C ILE A 173 0.10 -34.74 -4.37
N GLN A 174 0.95 -34.07 -5.17
CA GLN A 174 2.13 -34.68 -5.78
C GLN A 174 3.06 -35.27 -4.70
N LEU A 175 3.35 -34.51 -3.65
CA LEU A 175 4.18 -34.95 -2.53
C LEU A 175 3.63 -36.22 -1.87
N SER A 176 2.32 -36.30 -1.64
CA SER A 176 1.69 -37.50 -1.07
C SER A 176 1.87 -38.74 -1.95
N ARG A 177 1.84 -38.58 -3.28
CA ARG A 177 2.08 -39.68 -4.23
C ARG A 177 3.53 -40.15 -4.20
N MET A 178 4.48 -39.21 -4.25
CA MET A 178 5.92 -39.52 -4.20
C MET A 178 6.27 -40.30 -2.92
N ARG A 179 5.75 -39.86 -1.76
CA ARG A 179 5.96 -40.56 -0.48
C ARG A 179 5.37 -41.97 -0.46
N ALA A 180 4.20 -42.17 -1.09
CA ALA A 180 3.57 -43.49 -1.17
C ALA A 180 4.40 -44.45 -2.05
N GLU A 181 4.92 -43.95 -3.18
CA GLU A 181 5.81 -44.71 -4.06
C GLU A 181 7.13 -45.07 -3.38
N GLU A 182 7.77 -44.13 -2.68
CA GLU A 182 8.98 -44.37 -1.90
C GLU A 182 8.74 -45.43 -0.82
N ALA A 183 7.63 -45.35 -0.09
CA ALA A 183 7.27 -46.32 0.93
C ALA A 183 7.00 -47.73 0.35
N ALA A 184 6.40 -47.81 -0.84
CA ALA A 184 6.19 -49.08 -1.54
C ALA A 184 7.53 -49.70 -1.98
N ARG A 185 8.42 -48.92 -2.60
CA ARG A 185 9.77 -49.37 -2.98
C ARG A 185 10.59 -49.82 -1.78
N ALA A 186 10.51 -49.09 -0.67
CA ALA A 186 11.20 -49.46 0.56
C ALA A 186 10.73 -50.82 1.10
N ARG A 187 9.42 -51.12 1.02
CA ARG A 187 8.86 -52.43 1.41
C ARG A 187 9.32 -53.56 0.50
N GLU A 188 9.38 -53.33 -0.82
CA GLU A 188 9.87 -54.33 -1.79
C GLU A 188 11.37 -54.60 -1.63
N SER A 189 12.16 -53.59 -1.26
CA SER A 189 13.61 -53.74 -1.03
C SER A 189 13.99 -54.32 0.33
N ALA A 190 13.04 -54.50 1.25
CA ALA A 190 13.32 -55.04 2.56
C ALA A 190 13.65 -56.55 2.45
N PRO A 191 14.80 -57.02 2.98
CA PRO A 191 15.17 -58.43 2.89
C PRO A 191 14.11 -59.30 3.56
N ASP A 192 13.75 -60.40 2.89
CA ASP A 192 12.75 -61.32 3.38
C ASP A 192 13.26 -62.04 4.64
N LYS A 193 12.90 -61.52 5.82
CA LYS A 193 13.24 -62.11 7.12
C LYS A 193 12.68 -63.53 7.31
N SER A 194 11.85 -64.03 6.39
CA SER A 194 11.43 -65.43 6.32
C SER A 194 12.62 -66.38 6.10
N SER A 195 13.65 -65.98 5.35
CA SER A 195 14.76 -66.87 5.00
C SER A 195 15.77 -67.06 6.14
N GLU A 196 15.81 -66.16 7.14
CA GLU A 196 16.71 -66.26 8.29
C GLU A 196 16.17 -67.11 9.45
N ARG A 197 14.88 -67.49 9.44
CA ARG A 197 14.28 -68.32 10.51
C ARG A 197 14.33 -69.83 10.26
N ALA A 198 14.94 -70.26 9.15
CA ALA A 198 14.98 -71.67 8.74
C ALA A 198 16.33 -72.38 9.05
N LEU A 199 17.23 -71.75 9.81
CA LEU A 199 18.50 -72.29 10.29
C LEU A 199 18.52 -72.31 11.82
#